data_AF-A0A9D1TWC7-F1
#
_entry.id   AF-A0A9D1TWC7-F1
#
_cell.length_a   1.000
_cell.length_b   1.000
_cell.length_c   1.000
_cell.angle_alpha   90.00
_cell.angle_beta   90.00
_cell.angle_gamma   90.00
#
_symmetry.space_group_name_H-M   'P 1'
#
loop_
_entity.id
_entity.type
_entity.pdbx_description
1 polymer ?
#
loop_
_entity_poly.entity_id
_entity_poly.type
_entity_poly.pdbx_seq_one_letter_code
_entity_poly.pdbx_strand_id
1 'polypeptide(L)'
;MSWFDAIYGRPGRGVGPDEPEKKGLARFAQMLGRDFGQMIATNFVVCVLILPAALGVSLGVILLNFPFTLLAGLLTGLPAGVGLLLMADCALRSLSNDPSPWMYRAIQTVRSRWKTALPLGSLLITLLGGLCFVWAFLFAVLDGGGQYPGGAVLVFLGFDMLVLAVGGSLTMAVLAAVPPKEARLGNLFRGAGHMLLLAPARSVGGSAVIMAGVAVLIVFFPVSTFWAILFGFWLPVLIAMQIFFPALRQLYDIEVEAAELPPEPDAALTEKQKKAARRANWWHYHWGLVVAGVVLAASVVYVIHGLNTTVDPDYAVAVVTADTLPDASAQKLQTELERYGEDRNRDGIVLVELNVYTWSADAALTDMNSQMAGATRLNTDLANGYSGIWILADPEGFEEAYGALSETLGEDWESRLYSWTDVPALADADLGSYDTAADGSSSQSVQELFADYKVAVLDDSSGLWAALTAPGE
;
A
#
# COMPACT_ATOMS: atom_id res chain seq x y z
N MET A 1 -14.66 24.31 27.46
CA MET A 1 -15.11 23.75 26.16
C MET A 1 -13.95 22.98 25.57
N SER A 2 -14.12 21.68 25.35
CA SER A 2 -13.09 20.85 24.71
C SER A 2 -12.84 21.34 23.27
N TRP A 3 -11.59 21.32 22.81
CA TRP A 3 -11.24 21.67 21.43
C TRP A 3 -12.04 20.85 20.40
N PHE A 4 -12.46 19.64 20.77
CA PHE A 4 -13.35 18.78 19.98
C PHE A 4 -14.79 19.32 19.83
N ASP A 5 -15.38 19.90 20.88
CA ASP A 5 -16.74 20.48 20.82
C ASP A 5 -16.78 21.72 19.92
N ALA A 6 -15.67 22.47 19.88
CA ALA A 6 -15.54 23.65 19.03
C ALA A 6 -15.52 23.30 17.53
N ILE A 7 -14.95 22.13 17.17
CA ILE A 7 -14.79 21.68 15.79
C ILE A 7 -15.99 20.85 15.30
N TYR A 8 -16.60 20.03 16.18
CA TYR A 8 -17.56 19.01 15.77
C TYR A 8 -18.95 19.11 16.43
N GLY A 9 -19.13 20.00 17.40
CA GLY A 9 -20.41 20.22 18.08
C GLY A 9 -21.35 21.22 17.38
N ARG A 10 -20.91 21.87 16.29
CA ARG A 10 -21.72 22.82 15.52
C ARG A 10 -22.51 22.10 14.42
N PRO A 11 -23.71 22.61 14.04
CA PRO A 11 -24.44 22.11 12.87
C PRO A 11 -23.52 22.06 11.64
N GLY A 12 -23.61 20.97 10.87
CA GLY A 12 -22.95 20.81 9.59
C GLY A 12 -23.38 21.87 8.59
N ARG A 13 -22.58 22.06 7.53
CA ARG A 13 -22.89 23.08 6.53
C ARG A 13 -24.05 22.60 5.66
N GLY A 14 -25.12 23.40 5.61
CA GLY A 14 -26.19 23.24 4.62
C GLY A 14 -25.77 23.73 3.23
N VAL A 15 -26.69 23.62 2.27
CA VAL A 15 -26.56 24.18 0.91
C VAL A 15 -27.00 25.65 0.90
N GLY A 16 -26.54 26.46 -0.06
CA GLY A 16 -27.06 27.82 -0.24
C GLY A 16 -28.49 27.83 -0.84
N PRO A 17 -29.40 28.72 -0.41
CA PRO A 17 -30.81 28.73 -0.83
C PRO A 17 -31.04 28.94 -2.33
N ASP A 18 -30.15 29.71 -2.98
CA ASP A 18 -30.27 30.09 -4.39
C ASP A 18 -29.53 29.11 -5.33
N GLU A 19 -29.02 28.00 -4.82
CA GLU A 19 -28.19 27.08 -5.58
C GLU A 19 -29.05 25.94 -6.17
N PRO A 20 -29.25 25.88 -7.51
CA PRO A 20 -30.07 24.84 -8.13
C PRO A 20 -29.48 23.45 -7.83
N GLU A 21 -30.33 22.42 -7.69
CA GLU A 21 -29.89 21.06 -7.39
C GLU A 21 -28.89 20.58 -8.46
N LYS A 22 -27.60 20.64 -8.12
CA LYS A 22 -26.51 20.30 -9.03
C LYS A 22 -26.57 18.80 -9.33
N LYS A 23 -26.18 18.42 -10.55
CA LYS A 23 -26.13 17.02 -11.01
C LYS A 23 -24.70 16.61 -11.35
N GLY A 24 -24.42 15.31 -11.25
CA GLY A 24 -23.11 14.73 -11.60
C GLY A 24 -21.95 15.34 -10.80
N LEU A 25 -20.88 15.70 -11.51
CA LEU A 25 -19.63 16.23 -10.94
C LEU A 25 -19.81 17.53 -10.15
N ALA A 26 -20.74 18.38 -10.58
CA ALA A 26 -21.00 19.65 -9.88
C ALA A 26 -21.65 19.42 -8.49
N ARG A 27 -22.47 18.37 -8.36
CA ARG A 27 -23.01 17.93 -7.06
C ARG A 27 -21.91 17.33 -6.19
N PHE A 28 -21.04 16.51 -6.78
CA PHE A 28 -19.91 15.88 -6.09
C PHE A 28 -18.96 16.94 -5.50
N ALA A 29 -18.56 17.94 -6.29
CA ALA A 29 -17.69 19.03 -5.83
C ALA A 29 -18.35 19.87 -4.72
N GLN A 30 -19.67 20.07 -4.77
CA GLN A 30 -20.43 20.76 -3.74
C GLN A 30 -20.44 19.96 -2.42
N MET A 31 -20.72 18.65 -2.48
CA MET A 31 -20.65 17.76 -1.32
C MET A 31 -19.24 17.74 -0.73
N LEU A 32 -18.23 17.61 -1.59
CA LEU A 32 -16.83 17.63 -1.20
C LEU A 32 -16.49 18.95 -0.50
N GLY A 33 -16.91 20.10 -1.00
CA GLY A 33 -16.65 21.38 -0.33
C GLY A 33 -17.38 21.56 1.00
N ARG A 34 -18.54 20.92 1.17
CA ARG A 34 -19.42 21.10 2.32
C ARG A 34 -19.10 20.16 3.48
N ASP A 35 -18.93 18.88 3.16
CA ASP A 35 -18.88 17.78 4.14
C ASP A 35 -17.50 17.12 4.23
N PHE A 36 -16.47 17.69 3.59
CA PHE A 36 -15.11 17.13 3.54
C PHE A 36 -14.60 16.62 4.88
N GLY A 37 -14.69 17.47 5.91
CA GLY A 37 -14.16 17.17 7.23
C GLY A 37 -14.90 16.00 7.89
N GLN A 38 -16.20 15.85 7.63
CA GLN A 38 -16.98 14.73 8.14
C GLN A 38 -16.63 13.44 7.40
N MET A 39 -16.46 13.50 6.07
CA MET A 39 -16.03 12.35 5.26
C MET A 39 -14.65 11.84 5.68
N ILE A 40 -13.68 12.74 5.91
CA ILE A 40 -12.36 12.36 6.42
C ILE A 40 -12.44 11.80 7.83
N ALA A 41 -13.17 12.45 8.74
CA ALA A 41 -13.31 11.97 10.12
C ALA A 41 -13.93 10.56 10.16
N THR A 42 -14.97 10.33 9.36
CA THR A 42 -15.56 9.00 9.20
C THR A 42 -14.57 8.03 8.56
N ASN A 43 -13.83 8.42 7.52
CA ASN A 43 -12.83 7.58 6.88
C ASN A 43 -11.76 7.11 7.86
N PHE A 44 -11.25 8.00 8.73
CA PHE A 44 -10.29 7.62 9.75
C PHE A 44 -10.83 6.56 10.71
N VAL A 45 -12.08 6.72 11.18
CA VAL A 45 -12.75 5.71 12.02
C VAL A 45 -12.89 4.37 11.28
N VAL A 46 -13.23 4.42 9.99
CA VAL A 46 -13.34 3.22 9.14
C VAL A 46 -12.00 2.52 8.98
N CYS A 47 -10.93 3.26 8.71
CA CYS A 47 -9.58 2.69 8.62
C CYS A 47 -9.21 1.94 9.92
N VAL A 48 -9.45 2.55 11.09
CA VAL A 48 -9.18 1.91 12.38
C VAL A 48 -10.01 0.63 12.58
N LEU A 49 -11.29 0.65 12.20
CA LEU A 49 -12.19 -0.50 12.37
C LEU A 49 -11.93 -1.64 11.38
N ILE A 50 -11.42 -1.33 10.17
CA ILE A 50 -11.09 -2.32 9.13
C ILE A 50 -9.67 -2.85 9.28
N LEU A 51 -8.75 -2.11 9.92
CA LEU A 51 -7.34 -2.49 10.04
C LEU A 51 -7.11 -3.91 10.59
N PRO A 52 -7.81 -4.37 11.66
CA PRO A 52 -7.65 -5.76 12.12
C PRO A 52 -8.05 -6.79 11.05
N ALA A 53 -9.06 -6.48 10.25
CA ALA A 53 -9.50 -7.35 9.16
C ALA A 53 -8.52 -7.37 8.01
N ALA A 54 -8.01 -6.21 7.62
CA ALA A 54 -6.98 -6.12 6.59
C ALA A 54 -5.76 -6.98 6.98
N LEU A 55 -5.23 -6.79 8.19
CA LEU A 55 -4.06 -7.52 8.68
C LEU A 55 -4.33 -9.03 8.90
N GLY A 56 -5.46 -9.38 9.52
CA GLY A 56 -5.78 -10.77 9.83
C GLY A 56 -6.06 -11.60 8.57
N VAL A 57 -6.84 -11.05 7.63
CA VAL A 57 -7.12 -11.72 6.35
C VAL A 57 -5.86 -11.76 5.49
N SER A 58 -5.09 -10.67 5.40
CA SER A 58 -3.85 -10.67 4.61
C SER A 58 -2.85 -11.69 5.14
N LEU A 59 -2.68 -11.79 6.47
CA LEU A 59 -1.81 -12.78 7.07
C LEU A 59 -2.26 -14.21 6.74
N GLY A 60 -3.56 -14.50 6.80
CA GLY A 60 -4.09 -15.81 6.43
C GLY A 60 -3.84 -16.18 4.97
N VAL A 61 -3.99 -15.19 4.07
CA VAL A 61 -3.72 -15.34 2.65
C VAL A 61 -2.22 -15.57 2.38
N ILE A 62 -1.34 -14.77 2.99
CA ILE A 62 0.13 -14.89 2.86
C ILE A 62 0.61 -16.25 3.38
N LEU A 63 0.08 -16.72 4.51
CA LEU A 63 0.42 -18.01 5.09
C LEU A 63 -0.23 -19.20 4.38
N LEU A 64 -1.02 -18.97 3.32
CA LEU A 64 -1.83 -19.98 2.64
C LEU A 64 -2.65 -20.86 3.62
N ASN A 65 -3.15 -20.25 4.70
CA ASN A 65 -3.97 -20.91 5.71
C ASN A 65 -5.45 -20.51 5.62
N PHE A 66 -6.25 -21.34 4.96
CA PHE A 66 -7.67 -21.07 4.71
C PHE A 66 -8.51 -20.97 6.01
N PRO A 67 -8.44 -21.94 6.96
CA PRO A 67 -9.18 -21.83 8.21
C PRO A 67 -8.87 -20.57 9.01
N PHE A 68 -7.59 -20.18 9.07
CA PHE A 68 -7.17 -18.95 9.72
C PHE A 68 -7.75 -17.72 9.02
N THR A 69 -7.74 -17.68 7.68
CA THR A 69 -8.32 -16.58 6.90
C THR A 69 -9.81 -16.40 7.20
N LEU A 70 -10.57 -17.50 7.26
CA LEU A 70 -11.99 -17.47 7.61
C LEU A 70 -12.23 -17.02 9.05
N LEU A 71 -11.45 -17.54 10.00
CA LEU A 71 -11.55 -17.15 11.41
C LEU A 71 -11.22 -15.67 11.61
N ALA A 72 -10.15 -15.19 10.96
CA ALA A 72 -9.76 -13.80 10.96
C ALA A 72 -10.91 -12.94 10.42
N GLY A 73 -11.44 -13.26 9.23
CA GLY A 73 -12.56 -12.53 8.64
C GLY A 73 -13.82 -12.52 9.53
N LEU A 74 -14.12 -13.64 10.19
CA LEU A 74 -15.28 -13.76 11.07
C LEU A 74 -15.17 -12.82 12.29
N LEU A 75 -14.03 -12.82 12.96
CA LEU A 75 -13.81 -12.05 14.19
C LEU A 75 -13.59 -10.56 13.90
N THR A 76 -12.72 -10.27 12.93
CA THR A 76 -12.33 -8.89 12.60
C THR A 76 -13.33 -8.19 11.69
N GLY A 77 -14.18 -8.94 10.98
CA GLY A 77 -15.27 -8.37 10.18
C GLY A 77 -16.39 -7.75 11.01
N LEU A 78 -16.52 -8.12 12.29
CA LEU A 78 -17.48 -7.52 13.21
C LEU A 78 -17.29 -5.98 13.32
N PRO A 79 -16.15 -5.46 13.79
CA PRO A 79 -15.92 -4.00 13.83
C PRO A 79 -15.93 -3.37 12.42
N ALA A 80 -15.44 -4.08 11.40
CA ALA A 80 -15.47 -3.59 10.02
C ALA A 80 -16.90 -3.28 9.54
N GLY A 81 -17.89 -4.08 9.94
CA GLY A 81 -19.31 -3.83 9.63
C GLY A 81 -19.84 -2.50 10.14
N VAL A 82 -19.39 -2.07 11.33
CA VAL A 82 -19.72 -0.75 11.88
C VAL A 82 -19.06 0.35 11.06
N GLY A 83 -17.81 0.16 10.64
CA GLY A 83 -17.11 1.10 9.76
C GLY A 83 -17.83 1.27 8.42
N LEU A 84 -18.15 0.18 7.74
CA LEU A 84 -18.87 0.19 6.47
C LEU A 84 -20.24 0.89 6.58
N LEU A 85 -20.98 0.63 7.66
CA LEU A 85 -22.23 1.34 7.95
C LEU A 85 -22.02 2.84 8.12
N LEU A 86 -21.03 3.25 8.92
CA LEU A 86 -20.75 4.67 9.16
C LEU A 86 -20.41 5.40 7.86
N MET A 87 -19.65 4.77 6.97
CA MET A 87 -19.32 5.34 5.67
C MET A 87 -20.56 5.48 4.78
N ALA A 88 -21.39 4.43 4.70
CA ALA A 88 -22.61 4.45 3.92
C ALA A 88 -23.62 5.50 4.44
N ASP A 89 -23.81 5.59 5.76
CA ASP A 89 -24.68 6.59 6.40
C ASP A 89 -24.14 8.02 6.18
N CYS A 90 -22.83 8.24 6.31
CA CYS A 90 -22.20 9.53 6.05
C CYS A 90 -22.41 9.97 4.59
N ALA A 91 -22.16 9.09 3.62
CA ALA A 91 -22.35 9.38 2.20
C ALA A 91 -23.81 9.65 1.86
N LEU A 92 -24.75 8.85 2.39
CA LEU A 92 -26.18 9.01 2.14
C LEU A 92 -26.72 10.33 2.70
N ARG A 93 -26.34 10.68 3.94
CA ARG A 93 -26.76 11.93 4.58
C ARG A 93 -26.13 13.17 3.93
N SER A 94 -24.91 13.04 3.41
CA SER A 94 -24.30 14.06 2.57
C SER A 94 -25.15 14.28 1.30
N LEU A 95 -25.63 13.22 0.67
CA LEU A 95 -26.54 13.34 -0.49
C LEU A 95 -27.91 13.94 -0.15
N SER A 96 -28.40 13.71 1.08
CA SER A 96 -29.67 14.24 1.61
C SER A 96 -29.58 15.65 2.21
N ASN A 97 -28.40 16.27 2.24
CA ASN A 97 -28.16 17.60 2.83
C ASN A 97 -28.45 17.73 4.34
N ASP A 98 -28.34 16.65 5.11
CA ASP A 98 -28.62 16.66 6.55
C ASP A 98 -27.59 17.55 7.32
N PRO A 99 -28.03 18.64 7.98
CA PRO A 99 -27.14 19.58 8.68
C PRO A 99 -26.76 19.16 10.11
N SER A 100 -27.17 17.97 10.58
CA SER A 100 -26.95 17.57 11.97
C SER A 100 -25.44 17.43 12.32
N PRO A 101 -25.05 17.50 13.61
CA PRO A 101 -23.66 17.28 14.02
C PRO A 101 -23.17 15.85 13.74
N TRP A 102 -21.98 15.71 13.15
CA TRP A 102 -21.48 14.42 12.67
C TRP A 102 -21.33 13.37 13.78
N MET A 103 -20.74 13.74 14.92
CA MET A 103 -20.39 12.80 16.00
C MET A 103 -21.65 12.25 16.65
N TYR A 104 -22.60 13.14 16.96
CA TYR A 104 -23.89 12.77 17.52
C TYR A 104 -24.62 11.78 16.62
N ARG A 105 -24.65 12.06 15.31
CA ARG A 105 -25.23 11.16 14.30
C ARG A 105 -24.52 9.82 14.23
N ALA A 106 -23.19 9.81 14.12
CA ALA A 106 -22.42 8.58 14.04
C ALA A 106 -22.74 7.65 15.22
N ILE A 107 -22.75 8.19 16.44
CA ILE A 107 -23.12 7.45 17.66
C ILE A 107 -24.56 6.93 17.58
N GLN A 108 -25.51 7.74 17.10
CA GLN A 108 -26.91 7.36 16.98
C GLN A 108 -27.13 6.26 15.92
N THR A 109 -26.48 6.37 14.76
CA THR A 109 -26.50 5.37 13.68
C THR A 109 -25.95 4.05 14.19
N VAL A 110 -24.81 4.06 14.90
CA VAL A 110 -24.26 2.84 15.50
C VAL A 110 -25.24 2.26 16.54
N ARG A 111 -25.72 3.05 17.50
CA ARG A 111 -26.64 2.56 18.55
C ARG A 111 -27.93 1.96 17.99
N SER A 112 -28.43 2.50 16.88
CA SER A 112 -29.68 2.02 16.28
C SER A 112 -29.49 0.78 15.41
N ARG A 113 -28.32 0.59 14.79
CA ARG A 113 -28.11 -0.44 13.75
C ARG A 113 -26.98 -1.44 14.02
N TRP A 114 -26.23 -1.33 15.12
CA TRP A 114 -25.05 -2.17 15.41
C TRP A 114 -25.34 -3.67 15.37
N LYS A 115 -26.51 -4.10 15.85
CA LYS A 115 -26.90 -5.53 15.90
C LYS A 115 -26.95 -6.19 14.52
N THR A 116 -27.17 -5.39 13.49
CA THR A 116 -27.25 -5.86 12.10
C THR A 116 -25.97 -5.54 11.34
N ALA A 117 -25.31 -4.42 11.66
CA ALA A 117 -24.03 -4.04 11.07
C ALA A 117 -22.92 -5.04 11.40
N LEU A 118 -22.81 -5.49 12.65
CA LEU A 118 -21.77 -6.45 13.08
C LEU A 118 -21.83 -7.77 12.27
N PRO A 119 -22.93 -8.55 12.27
CA PRO A 119 -22.97 -9.82 11.53
C PRO A 119 -22.87 -9.62 10.02
N LEU A 120 -23.37 -8.50 9.49
CA LEU A 120 -23.22 -8.20 8.06
C LEU A 120 -21.75 -7.95 7.70
N GLY A 121 -21.02 -7.18 8.49
CA GLY A 121 -19.58 -6.97 8.29
C GLY A 121 -18.78 -8.27 8.39
N SER A 122 -19.06 -9.07 9.41
CA SER A 122 -18.44 -10.39 9.60
C SER A 122 -18.65 -11.28 8.38
N LEU A 123 -19.88 -11.36 7.87
CA LEU A 123 -20.20 -12.11 6.65
C LEU A 123 -19.43 -11.57 5.43
N LEU A 124 -19.47 -10.26 5.18
CA LEU A 124 -18.87 -9.66 3.99
C LEU A 124 -17.35 -9.80 3.98
N ILE A 125 -16.68 -9.55 5.10
CA ILE A 125 -15.22 -9.66 5.22
C ILE A 125 -14.78 -11.13 5.15
N THR A 126 -15.55 -12.06 5.73
CA THR A 126 -15.23 -13.50 5.64
C THR A 126 -15.31 -13.99 4.19
N LEU A 127 -16.37 -13.60 3.47
CA LEU A 127 -16.52 -13.96 2.06
C LEU A 127 -15.44 -13.30 1.20
N LEU A 128 -15.12 -12.03 1.44
CA LEU A 128 -14.04 -11.33 0.74
C LEU A 128 -12.70 -12.02 0.99
N GLY A 129 -12.37 -12.33 2.24
CA GLY A 129 -11.14 -13.03 2.61
C GLY A 129 -11.05 -14.42 2.01
N GLY A 130 -12.15 -15.18 2.00
CA GLY A 130 -12.21 -16.48 1.33
C GLY A 130 -11.98 -16.38 -0.18
N LEU A 131 -12.57 -15.41 -0.86
CA LEU A 131 -12.34 -15.19 -2.29
C LEU A 131 -10.91 -14.71 -2.59
N CYS A 132 -10.36 -13.81 -1.78
CA CYS A 132 -8.96 -13.39 -1.88
C CYS A 132 -7.99 -14.56 -1.66
N PHE A 133 -8.32 -15.46 -0.73
CA PHE A 133 -7.55 -16.68 -0.50
C PHE A 133 -7.56 -17.59 -1.73
N VAL A 134 -8.74 -17.85 -2.30
CA VAL A 134 -8.84 -18.69 -3.51
C VAL A 134 -8.06 -18.08 -4.67
N TRP A 135 -8.10 -16.75 -4.83
CA TRP A 135 -7.22 -16.02 -5.75
C TRP A 135 -5.75 -16.35 -5.49
N ALA A 136 -5.24 -16.04 -4.29
CA ALA A 136 -3.83 -16.22 -3.98
C ALA A 136 -3.37 -17.68 -4.07
N PHE A 137 -4.19 -18.62 -3.61
CA PHE A 137 -3.91 -20.05 -3.67
C PHE A 137 -3.80 -20.54 -5.11
N LEU A 138 -4.71 -20.12 -6.01
CA LEU A 138 -4.64 -20.48 -7.41
C LEU A 138 -3.34 -19.96 -8.04
N PHE A 139 -2.98 -18.70 -7.81
CA PHE A 139 -1.71 -18.18 -8.35
C PHE A 139 -0.50 -18.91 -7.77
N ALA A 140 -0.47 -19.17 -6.45
CA ALA A 140 0.66 -19.84 -5.80
C ALA A 140 0.84 -21.30 -6.24
N VAL A 141 -0.23 -22.08 -6.34
CA VAL A 141 -0.16 -23.48 -6.81
C VAL A 141 0.25 -23.57 -8.27
N LEU A 142 -0.15 -22.59 -9.08
CA LEU A 142 0.08 -22.59 -10.52
C LEU A 142 1.46 -22.08 -10.90
N ASP A 143 2.04 -21.18 -10.10
CA ASP A 143 3.44 -20.74 -10.26
C ASP A 143 4.42 -21.90 -10.06
N GLY A 144 4.14 -22.79 -9.10
CA GLY A 144 4.91 -24.03 -8.91
C GLY A 144 4.73 -25.09 -10.00
N GLY A 145 3.75 -24.95 -10.90
CA GLY A 145 3.42 -25.93 -11.94
C GLY A 145 3.60 -25.44 -13.38
N GLY A 146 4.02 -24.18 -13.60
CA GLY A 146 4.26 -23.59 -14.92
C GLY A 146 3.03 -23.44 -15.83
N GLN A 147 1.81 -23.60 -15.30
CA GLN A 147 0.56 -23.51 -16.05
C GLN A 147 -0.34 -22.43 -15.46
N TYR A 148 -0.57 -21.34 -16.19
CA TYR A 148 -1.50 -20.29 -15.74
C TYR A 148 -2.95 -20.80 -15.71
N PRO A 149 -3.80 -20.29 -14.78
CA PRO A 149 -5.20 -20.67 -14.73
C PRO A 149 -5.87 -20.27 -16.03
N GLY A 150 -6.61 -21.21 -16.65
CA GLY A 150 -7.32 -20.94 -17.89
C GLY A 150 -8.22 -19.71 -17.74
N GLY A 151 -8.28 -18.86 -18.76
CA GLY A 151 -8.96 -17.56 -18.69
C GLY A 151 -10.41 -17.61 -18.18
N ALA A 152 -11.10 -18.74 -18.39
CA ALA A 152 -12.44 -18.97 -17.83
C ALA A 152 -12.47 -18.92 -16.30
N VAL A 153 -11.49 -19.51 -15.61
CA VAL A 153 -11.39 -19.52 -14.14
C VAL A 153 -11.21 -18.10 -13.62
N LEU A 154 -10.34 -17.31 -14.24
CA LEU A 154 -10.14 -15.90 -13.89
C LEU A 154 -11.42 -15.06 -14.07
N VAL A 155 -12.16 -15.30 -15.15
CA VAL A 155 -13.45 -14.63 -15.40
C VAL A 155 -14.48 -14.98 -14.33
N PHE A 156 -14.62 -16.26 -13.97
CA PHE A 156 -15.54 -16.67 -12.91
C PHE A 156 -15.15 -16.09 -11.56
N LEU A 157 -13.86 -16.08 -11.23
CA LEU A 157 -13.38 -15.56 -9.96
C LEU A 157 -13.53 -14.03 -9.86
N GLY A 158 -13.33 -13.31 -10.97
CA GLY A 158 -13.66 -11.89 -11.08
C GLY A 158 -15.16 -11.62 -10.99
N PHE A 159 -15.98 -12.51 -11.56
CA PHE A 159 -17.44 -12.45 -11.44
C PHE A 159 -17.91 -12.67 -9.99
N ASP A 160 -17.31 -13.59 -9.25
CA ASP A 160 -17.63 -13.83 -7.83
C ASP A 160 -17.31 -12.59 -6.97
N MET A 161 -16.18 -11.92 -7.25
CA MET A 161 -15.84 -10.64 -6.62
C MET A 161 -16.88 -9.56 -6.93
N LEU A 162 -17.35 -9.48 -8.19
CA LEU A 162 -18.40 -8.55 -8.58
C LEU A 162 -19.73 -8.86 -7.86
N VAL A 163 -20.12 -10.13 -7.75
CA VAL A 163 -21.33 -10.56 -7.04
C VAL A 163 -21.25 -10.17 -5.57
N LEU A 164 -20.10 -10.40 -4.92
CA LEU A 164 -19.88 -9.97 -3.54
C LEU A 164 -19.92 -8.45 -3.41
N ALA A 165 -19.29 -7.71 -4.32
CA ALA A 165 -19.32 -6.25 -4.32
C ALA A 165 -20.74 -5.69 -4.49
N VAL A 166 -21.55 -6.32 -5.35
CA VAL A 166 -22.97 -5.95 -5.54
C VAL A 166 -23.79 -6.29 -4.31
N GLY A 167 -23.72 -7.52 -3.80
CA GLY A 167 -24.45 -7.93 -2.60
C GLY A 167 -24.08 -7.08 -1.38
N GLY A 168 -22.79 -6.88 -1.14
CA GLY A 168 -22.28 -6.15 0.01
C GLY A 168 -22.57 -4.65 -0.04
N SER A 169 -22.35 -4.01 -1.19
CA SER A 169 -22.57 -2.56 -1.31
C SER A 169 -24.06 -2.20 -1.21
N LEU A 170 -24.94 -2.97 -1.85
CA LEU A 170 -26.38 -2.72 -1.81
C LEU A 170 -26.96 -3.00 -0.43
N THR A 171 -26.54 -4.08 0.23
CA THR A 171 -27.01 -4.37 1.60
C THR A 171 -26.55 -3.31 2.59
N MET A 172 -25.34 -2.77 2.45
CA MET A 172 -24.86 -1.63 3.27
C MET A 172 -25.60 -0.33 2.95
N ALA A 173 -25.83 -0.02 1.68
CA ALA A 173 -26.62 1.14 1.26
C ALA A 173 -28.07 1.08 1.77
N VAL A 174 -28.71 -0.09 1.66
CA VAL A 174 -30.05 -0.34 2.23
C VAL A 174 -30.01 -0.26 3.76
N LEU A 175 -28.98 -0.80 4.41
CA LEU A 175 -28.82 -0.69 5.85
C LEU A 175 -28.64 0.76 6.30
N ALA A 176 -28.09 1.66 5.49
CA ALA A 176 -28.05 3.08 5.80
C ALA A 176 -29.44 3.75 5.63
N ALA A 177 -30.19 3.36 4.59
CA ALA A 177 -31.46 4.00 4.22
C ALA A 177 -32.69 3.52 5.02
N VAL A 178 -32.77 2.23 5.36
CA VAL A 178 -33.98 1.61 5.93
C VAL A 178 -34.32 2.20 7.31
N PRO A 179 -35.59 2.28 7.74
CA PRO A 179 -35.93 2.67 9.10
C PRO A 179 -35.28 1.73 10.15
N PRO A 180 -34.84 2.23 11.33
CA PRO A 180 -34.15 1.41 12.34
C PRO A 180 -34.92 0.16 12.79
N LYS A 181 -36.26 0.23 12.82
CA LYS A 181 -37.14 -0.89 13.21
C LYS A 181 -37.11 -2.06 12.21
N GLU A 182 -36.77 -1.78 10.96
CA GLU A 182 -36.76 -2.72 9.84
C GLU A 182 -35.36 -3.22 9.49
N ALA A 183 -34.32 -2.72 10.17
CA ALA A 183 -32.92 -3.06 9.97
C ALA A 183 -32.60 -4.49 10.43
N ARG A 184 -33.15 -5.50 9.74
CA ARG A 184 -32.87 -6.93 9.93
C ARG A 184 -32.25 -7.50 8.65
N LEU A 185 -31.31 -8.43 8.77
CA LEU A 185 -30.58 -9.02 7.63
C LEU A 185 -31.50 -9.47 6.49
N GLY A 186 -32.58 -10.20 6.79
CA GLY A 186 -33.53 -10.66 5.77
C GLY A 186 -34.20 -9.52 4.98
N ASN A 187 -34.49 -8.39 5.64
CA ASN A 187 -35.05 -7.22 4.97
C ASN A 187 -34.00 -6.50 4.13
N LEU A 188 -32.73 -6.51 4.56
CA LEU A 188 -31.63 -5.93 3.78
C LEU A 188 -31.43 -6.67 2.46
N PHE A 189 -31.41 -8.01 2.49
CA PHE A 189 -31.28 -8.82 1.27
C PHE A 189 -32.46 -8.62 0.33
N ARG A 190 -33.68 -8.52 0.86
CA ARG A 190 -34.87 -8.19 0.05
C ARG A 190 -34.79 -6.79 -0.54
N GLY A 191 -34.38 -5.79 0.25
CA GLY A 191 -34.19 -4.42 -0.21
C GLY A 191 -33.11 -4.31 -1.28
N ALA A 192 -31.97 -4.99 -1.10
CA ALA A 192 -30.90 -5.07 -2.09
C ALA A 192 -31.38 -5.73 -3.39
N GLY A 193 -32.15 -6.82 -3.29
CA GLY A 193 -32.79 -7.46 -4.44
C GLY A 193 -33.77 -6.53 -5.16
N HIS A 194 -34.62 -5.82 -4.43
CA HIS A 194 -35.55 -4.84 -5.02
C HIS A 194 -34.79 -3.71 -5.72
N MET A 195 -33.71 -3.22 -5.13
CA MET A 195 -32.87 -2.18 -5.72
C MET A 195 -32.15 -2.67 -6.99
N LEU A 196 -31.68 -3.92 -6.99
CA LEU A 196 -31.11 -4.55 -8.17
C LEU A 196 -32.13 -4.71 -9.30
N LEU A 197 -33.37 -5.08 -8.99
CA LEU A 197 -34.45 -5.22 -9.97
C LEU A 197 -34.94 -3.86 -10.50
N LEU A 198 -35.00 -2.85 -9.64
CA LEU A 198 -35.47 -1.51 -9.99
C LEU A 198 -34.48 -0.76 -10.88
N ALA A 199 -33.18 -0.89 -10.60
CA ALA A 199 -32.13 -0.14 -11.29
C ALA A 199 -30.85 -0.97 -11.48
N PRO A 200 -30.88 -2.06 -12.28
CA PRO A 200 -29.77 -3.02 -12.37
C PRO A 200 -28.47 -2.37 -12.82
N ALA A 201 -28.52 -1.51 -13.83
CA ALA A 201 -27.33 -0.81 -14.32
C ALA A 201 -26.69 0.10 -13.27
N ARG A 202 -27.50 0.76 -12.42
CA ARG A 202 -26.98 1.63 -11.33
C ARG A 202 -26.41 0.80 -10.19
N SER A 203 -27.11 -0.26 -9.82
CA SER A 203 -26.69 -1.18 -8.77
C SER A 203 -25.36 -1.85 -9.10
N VAL A 204 -25.21 -2.38 -10.31
CA VAL A 204 -23.94 -2.96 -10.77
C VAL A 204 -22.87 -1.89 -10.97
N GLY A 205 -23.22 -0.77 -11.61
CA GLY A 205 -22.27 0.33 -11.88
C GLY A 205 -21.65 0.93 -10.61
N GLY A 206 -22.47 1.27 -9.60
CA GLY A 206 -21.96 1.79 -8.33
C GLY A 206 -21.12 0.77 -7.56
N SER A 207 -21.51 -0.51 -7.60
CA SER A 207 -20.74 -1.61 -6.99
C SER A 207 -19.38 -1.80 -7.64
N ALA A 208 -19.32 -1.70 -8.97
CA ALA A 208 -18.07 -1.78 -9.73
C ALA A 208 -17.10 -0.64 -9.36
N VAL A 209 -17.60 0.57 -9.06
CA VAL A 209 -16.76 1.67 -8.56
C VAL A 209 -16.15 1.32 -7.20
N ILE A 210 -16.93 0.77 -6.27
CA ILE A 210 -16.42 0.33 -4.96
C ILE A 210 -15.37 -0.77 -5.13
N MET A 211 -15.69 -1.77 -5.95
CA MET A 211 -14.77 -2.88 -6.25
C MET A 211 -13.46 -2.37 -6.83
N ALA A 212 -13.50 -1.48 -7.82
CA ALA A 212 -12.30 -0.88 -8.42
C ALA A 212 -11.51 -0.06 -7.39
N GLY A 213 -12.18 0.75 -6.57
CA GLY A 213 -11.53 1.53 -5.51
C GLY A 213 -10.82 0.64 -4.48
N VAL A 214 -11.48 -0.42 -4.01
CA VAL A 214 -10.89 -1.38 -3.07
C VAL A 214 -9.77 -2.19 -3.72
N ALA A 215 -9.93 -2.61 -4.98
CA ALA A 215 -8.89 -3.33 -5.72
C ALA A 215 -7.62 -2.49 -5.87
N VAL A 216 -7.73 -1.20 -6.22
CA VAL A 216 -6.59 -0.28 -6.25
C VAL A 216 -5.91 -0.20 -4.89
N LEU A 217 -6.67 -0.09 -3.79
CA LEU A 217 -6.09 -0.07 -2.45
C LEU A 217 -5.35 -1.37 -2.11
N ILE A 218 -5.85 -2.53 -2.54
CA ILE A 218 -5.21 -3.83 -2.31
C ILE A 218 -3.95 -3.98 -3.16
N VAL A 219 -4.01 -3.67 -4.46
CA VAL A 219 -2.90 -3.84 -5.41
C VAL A 219 -1.69 -2.99 -5.02
N PHE A 220 -1.91 -1.77 -4.53
CA PHE A 220 -0.83 -0.86 -4.13
C PHE A 220 -0.47 -0.96 -2.64
N PHE A 221 -0.95 -1.97 -1.93
CA PHE A 221 -0.53 -2.21 -0.55
C PHE A 221 0.97 -2.59 -0.51
N PRO A 222 1.80 -2.04 0.41
CA PRO A 222 1.45 -1.22 1.57
C PRO A 222 1.43 0.30 1.32
N VAL A 223 1.91 0.79 0.17
CA VAL A 223 1.98 2.21 -0.17
C VAL A 223 0.60 2.88 -0.10
N SER A 224 -0.45 2.14 -0.47
CA SER A 224 -1.84 2.57 -0.39
C SER A 224 -2.33 2.85 1.02
N THR A 225 -1.67 2.36 2.09
CA THR A 225 -2.10 2.55 3.49
C THR A 225 -2.14 4.02 3.88
N PHE A 226 -1.11 4.78 3.51
CA PHE A 226 -1.07 6.22 3.74
C PHE A 226 -2.21 6.93 2.99
N TRP A 227 -2.41 6.57 1.73
CA TRP A 227 -3.47 7.12 0.90
C TRP A 227 -4.87 6.69 1.35
N ALA A 228 -5.01 5.52 1.95
CA ALA A 228 -6.27 5.00 2.45
C ALA A 228 -6.83 5.87 3.58
N ILE A 229 -5.95 6.43 4.41
CA ILE A 229 -6.31 7.33 5.52
C ILE A 229 -6.88 8.66 4.98
N LEU A 230 -6.32 9.19 3.89
CA LEU A 230 -6.70 10.48 3.33
C LEU A 230 -7.85 10.40 2.31
N PHE A 231 -7.78 9.44 1.38
CA PHE A 231 -8.67 9.36 0.21
C PHE A 231 -9.36 7.99 0.04
N GLY A 232 -9.05 7.02 0.90
CA GLY A 232 -9.32 5.59 0.68
C GLY A 232 -10.77 5.22 0.42
N PHE A 233 -11.57 5.09 1.47
CA PHE A 233 -12.88 4.45 1.37
C PHE A 233 -14.00 5.42 1.02
N TRP A 234 -13.89 6.68 1.46
CA TRP A 234 -14.97 7.65 1.29
C TRP A 234 -15.22 8.03 -0.17
N LEU A 235 -14.17 8.14 -0.99
CA LEU A 235 -14.28 8.55 -2.39
C LEU A 235 -15.05 7.54 -3.25
N PRO A 236 -14.67 6.25 -3.30
CA PRO A 236 -15.42 5.25 -4.05
C PRO A 236 -16.84 5.05 -3.49
N VAL A 237 -17.02 5.08 -2.16
CA VAL A 237 -18.35 4.95 -1.55
C VAL A 237 -19.24 6.14 -1.87
N LEU A 238 -18.73 7.37 -1.88
CA LEU A 238 -19.53 8.56 -2.21
C LEU A 238 -19.98 8.54 -3.68
N ILE A 239 -19.08 8.20 -4.60
CA ILE A 239 -19.41 8.07 -6.03
C ILE A 239 -20.46 6.97 -6.23
N ALA A 240 -20.27 5.81 -5.60
CA ALA A 240 -21.23 4.71 -5.67
C ALA A 240 -22.58 5.09 -5.06
N MET A 241 -22.58 5.76 -3.91
CA MET A 241 -23.82 6.22 -3.27
C MET A 241 -24.54 7.24 -4.13
N GLN A 242 -23.83 8.12 -4.86
CA GLN A 242 -24.45 9.04 -5.81
C GLN A 242 -25.13 8.30 -6.97
N ILE A 243 -24.58 7.16 -7.40
CA ILE A 243 -25.19 6.27 -8.41
C ILE A 243 -26.42 5.55 -7.82
N PHE A 244 -26.35 5.11 -6.56
CA PHE A 244 -27.42 4.43 -5.84
C PHE A 244 -28.59 5.35 -5.45
N PHE A 245 -28.30 6.62 -5.22
CA PHE A 245 -29.21 7.58 -4.60
C PHE A 245 -30.59 7.68 -5.26
N PRO A 246 -30.73 7.73 -6.61
CA PRO A 246 -32.05 7.77 -7.23
C PRO A 246 -32.92 6.55 -6.91
N ALA A 247 -32.32 5.36 -6.85
CA ALA A 247 -33.04 4.13 -6.53
C ALA A 247 -33.41 4.07 -5.04
N LEU A 248 -32.50 4.48 -4.15
CA LEU A 248 -32.76 4.56 -2.71
C LEU A 248 -33.87 5.57 -2.40
N ARG A 249 -33.86 6.73 -3.06
CA ARG A 249 -34.89 7.76 -2.90
C ARG A 249 -36.27 7.24 -3.32
N GLN A 250 -36.34 6.50 -4.42
CA GLN A 250 -37.59 5.91 -4.89
C GLN A 250 -38.11 4.80 -3.95
N LEU A 251 -37.22 4.02 -3.34
CA LEU A 251 -37.59 2.88 -2.48
C LEU A 251 -37.94 3.27 -1.04
N TYR A 252 -37.27 4.28 -0.49
CA TYR A 252 -37.34 4.65 0.92
C TYR A 252 -37.84 6.07 1.17
N ASP A 253 -38.31 6.76 0.12
CA ASP A 253 -38.85 8.13 0.17
C ASP A 253 -37.93 9.11 0.90
N ILE A 254 -36.65 9.09 0.52
CA ILE A 254 -35.61 9.90 1.17
C ILE A 254 -35.79 11.37 0.78
N GLU A 255 -36.18 12.19 1.76
CA GLU A 255 -36.24 13.63 1.59
C GLU A 255 -34.84 14.24 1.46
N VAL A 256 -34.73 15.24 0.60
CA VAL A 256 -33.52 16.06 0.46
C VAL A 256 -33.82 17.38 1.13
N GLU A 257 -33.18 17.64 2.27
CA GLU A 257 -33.43 18.85 3.04
C GLU A 257 -33.09 20.07 2.18
N ALA A 258 -34.08 20.93 1.98
CA ALA A 258 -33.89 22.24 1.37
C ALA A 258 -33.30 23.17 2.45
N ALA A 259 -32.32 23.96 2.09
CA ALA A 259 -31.73 24.89 3.05
C ALA A 259 -32.76 25.91 3.54
N GLU A 260 -32.81 26.15 4.85
CA GLU A 260 -33.48 27.33 5.38
C GLU A 260 -32.81 28.58 4.78
N LEU A 261 -33.64 29.49 4.25
CA LEU A 261 -33.19 30.82 3.83
C LEU A 261 -32.48 31.48 5.04
N PRO A 262 -31.20 31.89 4.93
CA PRO A 262 -30.63 32.76 5.93
C PRO A 262 -31.52 34.01 6.00
N PRO A 263 -31.73 34.59 7.19
CA PRO A 263 -32.38 35.89 7.27
C PRO A 263 -31.65 36.84 6.33
N GLU A 264 -32.43 37.56 5.51
CA GLU A 264 -31.95 38.51 4.51
C GLU A 264 -30.80 39.32 5.14
N PRO A 265 -29.58 39.31 4.56
CA PRO A 265 -28.50 40.09 5.13
C PRO A 265 -28.94 41.55 5.06
N ASP A 266 -29.09 42.18 6.23
CA ASP A 266 -29.45 43.57 6.39
C ASP A 266 -28.85 44.40 5.26
N ALA A 267 -29.70 45.18 4.59
CA ALA A 267 -29.47 45.91 3.35
C ALA A 267 -28.36 47.00 3.41
N ALA A 268 -27.35 46.86 4.27
CA ALA A 268 -26.37 47.89 4.62
C ALA A 268 -24.89 47.50 4.44
N LEU A 269 -24.55 46.34 3.85
CA LEU A 269 -23.14 45.96 3.62
C LEU A 269 -22.60 46.42 2.27
N THR A 270 -21.52 47.20 2.29
CA THR A 270 -20.79 47.73 1.12
C THR A 270 -20.19 46.60 0.24
N GLU A 271 -20.08 46.77 -1.09
CA GLU A 271 -19.47 45.81 -2.05
C GLU A 271 -18.13 45.20 -1.57
N LYS A 272 -17.29 46.03 -0.94
CA LYS A 272 -15.99 45.62 -0.39
C LYS A 272 -16.13 44.68 0.81
N GLN A 273 -17.11 44.94 1.68
CA GLN A 273 -17.45 44.07 2.82
C GLN A 273 -18.14 42.79 2.35
N LYS A 274 -18.98 42.84 1.31
CA LYS A 274 -19.52 41.63 0.65
C LYS A 274 -18.42 40.75 0.06
N LYS A 275 -17.41 41.31 -0.62
CA LYS A 275 -16.25 40.55 -1.11
C LYS A 275 -15.37 40.02 0.01
N ALA A 276 -15.15 40.79 1.07
CA ALA A 276 -14.39 40.33 2.25
C ALA A 276 -15.12 39.22 2.99
N ALA A 277 -16.43 39.37 3.21
CA ALA A 277 -17.30 38.35 3.79
C ALA A 277 -17.37 37.11 2.90
N ARG A 278 -17.46 37.23 1.57
CA ARG A 278 -17.40 36.10 0.62
C ARG A 278 -16.06 35.36 0.68
N ARG A 279 -14.94 36.07 0.83
CA ARG A 279 -13.61 35.45 0.97
C ARG A 279 -13.39 34.81 2.34
N ALA A 280 -13.85 35.47 3.41
CA ALA A 280 -13.83 34.91 4.75
C ALA A 280 -14.75 33.70 4.86
N ASN A 281 -15.94 33.77 4.24
CA ASN A 281 -16.80 32.60 4.05
C ASN A 281 -16.07 31.54 3.24
N TRP A 282 -15.51 31.85 2.06
CA TRP A 282 -14.80 30.86 1.25
C TRP A 282 -13.66 30.17 2.01
N TRP A 283 -12.84 30.93 2.75
CA TRP A 283 -11.76 30.38 3.57
C TRP A 283 -12.31 29.55 4.72
N HIS A 284 -13.32 30.05 5.42
CA HIS A 284 -14.05 29.29 6.41
C HIS A 284 -14.61 28.00 5.80
N TYR A 285 -15.12 28.05 4.56
CA TYR A 285 -15.79 26.97 3.81
C TYR A 285 -14.84 25.91 3.26
N HIS A 286 -13.68 26.31 2.74
CA HIS A 286 -12.83 25.46 1.90
C HIS A 286 -11.41 25.27 2.43
N TRP A 287 -11.06 25.76 3.62
CA TRP A 287 -9.71 25.57 4.17
C TRP A 287 -9.29 24.08 4.26
N GLY A 288 -10.22 23.17 4.54
CA GLY A 288 -9.95 21.73 4.58
C GLY A 288 -9.51 21.16 3.22
N LEU A 289 -10.09 21.65 2.12
CA LEU A 289 -9.66 21.30 0.75
C LEU A 289 -8.27 21.84 0.44
N VAL A 290 -7.95 23.04 0.93
CA VAL A 290 -6.61 23.63 0.78
C VAL A 290 -5.57 22.79 1.51
N VAL A 291 -5.86 22.38 2.76
CA VAL A 291 -4.95 21.51 3.53
C VAL A 291 -4.77 20.15 2.84
N ALA A 292 -5.85 19.51 2.39
CA ALA A 292 -5.74 18.25 1.66
C ALA A 292 -4.99 18.39 0.33
N GLY A 293 -5.19 19.49 -0.39
CA GLY A 293 -4.44 19.79 -1.62
C GLY A 293 -2.96 19.98 -1.37
N VAL A 294 -2.58 20.67 -0.29
CA VAL A 294 -1.18 20.84 0.13
C VAL A 294 -0.56 19.50 0.53
N VAL A 295 -1.27 18.68 1.29
CA VAL A 295 -0.79 17.33 1.67
C VAL A 295 -0.61 16.46 0.44
N LEU A 296 -1.57 16.43 -0.49
CA LEU A 296 -1.47 15.70 -1.76
C LEU A 296 -0.26 16.16 -2.57
N ALA A 297 -0.06 17.48 -2.71
CA ALA A 297 1.08 18.04 -3.44
C ALA A 297 2.41 17.68 -2.77
N ALA A 298 2.50 17.78 -1.44
CA ALA A 298 3.70 17.38 -0.69
C ALA A 298 3.98 15.88 -0.81
N SER A 299 2.95 15.03 -0.79
CA SER A 299 3.08 13.59 -0.99
C SER A 299 3.52 13.25 -2.42
N VAL A 300 2.98 13.94 -3.43
CA VAL A 300 3.44 13.78 -4.83
C VAL A 300 4.90 14.20 -4.95
N VAL A 301 5.29 15.33 -4.35
CA VAL A 301 6.70 15.76 -4.31
C VAL A 301 7.58 14.75 -3.59
N TYR A 302 7.12 14.17 -2.48
CA TYR A 302 7.85 13.13 -1.75
C TYR A 302 8.01 11.84 -2.58
N VAL A 303 6.97 11.41 -3.28
CA VAL A 303 7.04 10.24 -4.18
C VAL A 303 7.95 10.53 -5.36
N ILE A 304 7.85 11.71 -5.99
CA ILE A 304 8.76 12.12 -7.05
C ILE A 304 10.20 12.17 -6.53
N HIS A 305 10.42 12.69 -5.32
CA HIS A 305 11.73 12.68 -4.70
C HIS A 305 12.23 11.26 -4.48
N GLY A 306 11.43 10.38 -3.88
CA GLY A 306 11.78 8.97 -3.66
C GLY A 306 12.05 8.18 -4.95
N LEU A 307 11.29 8.47 -6.02
CA LEU A 307 11.51 7.89 -7.36
C LEU A 307 12.72 8.51 -8.09
N ASN A 308 13.14 9.72 -7.70
CA ASN A 308 14.27 10.42 -8.31
C ASN A 308 15.54 10.36 -7.43
N THR A 309 15.46 9.67 -6.27
CA THR A 309 16.60 9.36 -5.40
C THR A 309 16.91 7.86 -5.40
N THR A 310 16.29 7.07 -6.28
CA THR A 310 16.86 5.77 -6.64
C THR A 310 18.16 6.07 -7.35
N VAL A 311 19.27 5.91 -6.61
CA VAL A 311 20.60 6.07 -7.18
C VAL A 311 20.86 4.79 -7.95
N ASP A 312 20.94 4.88 -9.27
CA ASP A 312 21.31 3.75 -10.13
C ASP A 312 22.84 3.63 -10.07
N PRO A 313 23.39 2.61 -9.40
CA PRO A 313 24.83 2.44 -9.31
C PRO A 313 25.41 2.11 -10.69
N ASP A 314 26.62 2.59 -10.97
CA ASP A 314 27.33 2.27 -12.22
C ASP A 314 27.78 0.81 -12.25
N TYR A 315 28.03 0.25 -11.07
CA TYR A 315 28.55 -1.09 -10.87
C TYR A 315 27.93 -1.73 -9.63
N ALA A 316 27.75 -3.04 -9.64
CA ALA A 316 27.39 -3.82 -8.46
C ALA A 316 28.35 -5.00 -8.29
N VAL A 317 28.86 -5.14 -7.06
CA VAL A 317 29.82 -6.17 -6.66
C VAL A 317 29.25 -6.92 -5.46
N ALA A 318 29.18 -8.24 -5.55
CA ALA A 318 28.71 -9.10 -4.48
C ALA A 318 29.90 -9.60 -3.63
N VAL A 319 29.73 -9.63 -2.31
CA VAL A 319 30.65 -10.26 -1.36
C VAL A 319 29.90 -11.33 -0.59
N VAL A 320 30.29 -12.59 -0.72
CA VAL A 320 29.69 -13.73 -0.02
C VAL A 320 30.65 -14.22 1.05
N THR A 321 30.25 -14.08 2.31
CA THR A 321 31.07 -14.38 3.50
C THR A 321 30.26 -15.14 4.54
N ALA A 322 30.92 -16.02 5.30
CA ALA A 322 30.26 -16.78 6.38
C ALA A 322 29.83 -15.87 7.55
N ASP A 323 30.59 -14.80 7.82
CA ASP A 323 30.32 -13.84 8.89
C ASP A 323 29.93 -12.47 8.32
N THR A 324 29.21 -11.67 9.12
CA THR A 324 28.79 -10.32 8.72
C THR A 324 30.00 -9.39 8.55
N LEU A 325 30.19 -8.85 7.35
CA LEU A 325 31.16 -7.78 7.11
C LEU A 325 30.58 -6.45 7.63
N PRO A 326 31.28 -5.71 8.50
CA PRO A 326 30.76 -4.42 9.00
C PRO A 326 30.63 -3.36 7.91
N ASP A 327 29.62 -2.50 8.03
CA ASP A 327 29.32 -1.43 7.06
C ASP A 327 30.51 -0.51 6.78
N ALA A 328 31.35 -0.23 7.79
CA ALA A 328 32.52 0.63 7.63
C ALA A 328 33.59 0.00 6.70
N SER A 329 33.76 -1.31 6.77
CA SER A 329 34.68 -2.07 5.91
C SER A 329 34.11 -2.20 4.50
N ALA A 330 32.81 -2.46 4.39
CA ALA A 330 32.08 -2.48 3.13
C ALA A 330 32.20 -1.13 2.38
N GLN A 331 32.00 0.00 3.07
CA GLN A 331 32.16 1.34 2.50
C GLN A 331 33.57 1.64 2.01
N LYS A 332 34.60 1.16 2.74
CA LYS A 332 35.99 1.31 2.31
C LYS A 332 36.27 0.53 1.03
N LEU A 333 35.78 -0.72 0.93
CA LEU A 333 35.91 -1.51 -0.28
C LEU A 333 35.17 -0.85 -1.45
N GLN A 334 33.94 -0.37 -1.23
CA GLN A 334 33.19 0.39 -2.22
C GLN A 334 33.99 1.61 -2.70
N THR A 335 34.52 2.43 -1.78
CA THR A 335 35.31 3.63 -2.13
C THR A 335 36.56 3.27 -2.93
N GLU A 336 37.18 2.13 -2.63
CA GLU A 336 38.35 1.68 -3.39
C GLU A 336 37.96 1.24 -4.81
N LEU A 337 36.87 0.49 -4.96
CA LEU A 337 36.34 0.07 -6.28
C LEU A 337 35.92 1.27 -7.13
N GLU A 338 35.30 2.29 -6.52
CA GLU A 338 34.88 3.54 -7.19
C GLU A 338 36.05 4.31 -7.82
N ARG A 339 37.28 4.16 -7.32
CA ARG A 339 38.47 4.81 -7.93
C ARG A 339 38.82 4.28 -9.30
N TYR A 340 38.44 3.03 -9.58
CA TYR A 340 38.72 2.35 -10.84
C TYR A 340 37.51 2.31 -11.78
N GLY A 341 36.33 2.69 -11.30
CA GLY A 341 35.11 2.76 -12.10
C GLY A 341 35.04 4.01 -12.99
N GLU A 342 34.25 3.92 -14.05
CA GLU A 342 33.86 5.05 -14.88
C GLU A 342 32.39 5.42 -14.65
N ASP A 343 32.06 6.70 -14.80
CA ASP A 343 30.67 7.18 -14.72
C ASP A 343 29.91 6.73 -15.99
N ARG A 344 29.09 5.68 -15.84
CA ARG A 344 28.34 5.05 -16.95
C ARG A 344 27.00 5.73 -17.14
N ASN A 345 26.36 6.14 -16.06
CA ASN A 345 25.04 6.75 -16.09
C ASN A 345 25.09 8.26 -16.45
N ARG A 346 26.28 8.86 -16.47
CA ARG A 346 26.60 10.28 -16.76
C ARG A 346 26.02 11.26 -15.75
N ASP A 347 25.89 10.85 -14.49
CA ASP A 347 25.38 11.70 -13.41
C ASP A 347 26.48 12.54 -12.73
N GLY A 348 27.75 12.31 -13.09
CA GLY A 348 28.94 13.00 -12.58
C GLY A 348 29.54 12.38 -11.31
N ILE A 349 29.05 11.22 -10.86
CA ILE A 349 29.50 10.48 -9.69
C ILE A 349 29.72 9.02 -10.10
N VAL A 350 30.86 8.44 -9.74
CA VAL A 350 31.07 6.99 -9.90
C VAL A 350 30.58 6.31 -8.63
N LEU A 351 29.56 5.45 -8.74
CA LEU A 351 29.03 4.70 -7.60
C LEU A 351 29.13 3.19 -7.82
N VAL A 352 29.76 2.49 -6.88
CA VAL A 352 29.81 1.01 -6.86
C VAL A 352 28.96 0.49 -5.70
N GLU A 353 27.84 -0.16 -5.99
CA GLU A 353 27.04 -0.83 -4.95
C GLU A 353 27.72 -2.12 -4.49
N LEU A 354 28.03 -2.22 -3.19
CA LEU A 354 28.58 -3.42 -2.59
C LEU A 354 27.48 -4.23 -1.89
N ASN A 355 27.16 -5.39 -2.45
CA ASN A 355 26.16 -6.31 -1.94
C ASN A 355 26.79 -7.40 -1.06
N VAL A 356 26.80 -7.20 0.25
CA VAL A 356 27.32 -8.19 1.20
C VAL A 356 26.24 -9.20 1.57
N TYR A 357 26.51 -10.48 1.30
CA TYR A 357 25.68 -11.63 1.64
C TYR A 357 26.35 -12.49 2.69
N THR A 358 25.68 -12.65 3.83
CA THR A 358 26.13 -13.57 4.89
C THR A 358 25.60 -14.97 4.60
N TRP A 359 26.47 -15.83 4.07
CA TRP A 359 26.14 -17.20 3.67
C TRP A 359 27.39 -18.09 3.65
N SER A 360 27.20 -19.37 4.01
CA SER A 360 28.22 -20.42 4.01
C SER A 360 27.56 -21.76 3.67
N ALA A 361 28.29 -22.68 3.02
CA ALA A 361 27.85 -24.06 2.86
C ALA A 361 27.94 -24.84 4.18
N ASP A 362 28.89 -24.48 5.06
CA ASP A 362 28.98 -25.01 6.42
C ASP A 362 28.03 -24.26 7.35
N ALA A 363 26.94 -24.93 7.73
CA ALA A 363 25.93 -24.42 8.65
C ALA A 363 26.46 -24.17 10.08
N ALA A 364 27.65 -24.64 10.43
CA ALA A 364 28.29 -24.34 11.71
C ALA A 364 28.96 -22.96 11.75
N LEU A 365 29.22 -22.35 10.59
CA LEU A 365 29.96 -21.09 10.47
C LEU A 365 29.06 -19.84 10.49
N THR A 366 27.74 -19.99 10.31
CA THR A 366 26.83 -18.83 10.18
C THR A 366 25.57 -19.01 11.04
N ASP A 367 25.09 -17.92 11.63
CA ASP A 367 23.79 -17.90 12.31
C ASP A 367 22.64 -18.20 11.31
N MET A 368 21.74 -19.11 11.69
CA MET A 368 20.66 -19.60 10.82
C MET A 368 19.74 -18.48 10.31
N ASN A 369 19.43 -17.46 11.12
CA ASN A 369 18.57 -16.36 10.67
C ASN A 369 19.30 -15.46 9.67
N SER A 370 20.58 -15.20 9.93
CA SER A 370 21.45 -14.39 9.06
C SER A 370 21.67 -15.08 7.71
N GLN A 371 21.90 -16.40 7.72
CA GLN A 371 22.05 -17.21 6.53
C GLN A 371 20.77 -17.27 5.67
N MET A 372 19.59 -17.42 6.28
CA MET A 372 18.32 -17.39 5.54
C MET A 372 18.07 -16.04 4.86
N ALA A 373 18.34 -14.93 5.56
CA ALA A 373 18.22 -13.58 5.00
C ALA A 373 19.24 -13.34 3.88
N GLY A 374 20.50 -13.74 4.09
CA GLY A 374 21.57 -13.66 3.10
C GLY A 374 21.26 -14.47 1.85
N ALA A 375 20.87 -15.74 1.99
CA ALA A 375 20.51 -16.63 0.88
C ALA A 375 19.34 -16.10 0.04
N THR A 376 18.32 -15.50 0.68
CA THR A 376 17.17 -14.93 -0.04
C THR A 376 17.58 -13.74 -0.92
N ARG A 377 18.39 -12.83 -0.38
CA ARG A 377 18.88 -11.67 -1.14
C ARG A 377 19.85 -12.10 -2.24
N LEU A 378 20.75 -13.03 -1.94
CA LEU A 378 21.73 -13.58 -2.88
C LEU A 378 21.04 -14.28 -4.06
N ASN A 379 20.02 -15.11 -3.81
CA ASN A 379 19.23 -15.74 -4.88
C ASN A 379 18.54 -14.72 -5.79
N THR A 380 18.08 -13.62 -5.21
CA THR A 380 17.44 -12.55 -5.98
C THR A 380 18.45 -11.84 -6.88
N ASP A 381 19.68 -11.63 -6.40
CA ASP A 381 20.76 -11.06 -7.21
C ASP A 381 21.14 -12.00 -8.36
N LEU A 382 21.44 -13.28 -8.06
CA LEU A 382 21.76 -14.28 -9.08
C LEU A 382 20.69 -14.41 -10.18
N ALA A 383 19.41 -14.46 -9.79
CA ALA A 383 18.33 -14.64 -10.76
C ALA A 383 18.14 -13.42 -11.69
N ASN A 384 18.49 -12.22 -11.24
CA ASN A 384 18.35 -10.99 -12.03
C ASN A 384 19.67 -10.50 -12.64
N GLY A 385 20.81 -11.08 -12.21
CA GLY A 385 22.15 -10.65 -12.60
C GLY A 385 22.46 -9.22 -12.17
N TYR A 386 22.16 -8.84 -10.93
CA TYR A 386 22.44 -7.47 -10.47
C TYR A 386 23.94 -7.23 -10.31
N SER A 387 24.66 -8.17 -9.68
CA SER A 387 26.10 -8.09 -9.46
C SER A 387 26.89 -8.83 -10.55
N GLY A 388 27.85 -8.14 -11.18
CA GLY A 388 28.70 -8.72 -12.23
C GLY A 388 29.98 -9.36 -11.69
N ILE A 389 30.50 -8.84 -10.58
CA ILE A 389 31.72 -9.33 -9.91
C ILE A 389 31.32 -9.91 -8.55
N TRP A 390 31.83 -11.10 -8.24
CA TRP A 390 31.50 -11.87 -7.05
C TRP A 390 32.77 -12.22 -6.29
N ILE A 391 32.85 -11.82 -5.03
CA ILE A 391 33.94 -12.14 -4.11
C ILE A 391 33.42 -13.22 -3.16
N LEU A 392 34.02 -14.41 -3.21
CA LEU A 392 33.50 -15.63 -2.58
C LEU A 392 34.48 -16.17 -1.53
N ALA A 393 33.99 -16.37 -0.31
CA ALA A 393 34.72 -17.05 0.75
C ALA A 393 34.86 -18.57 0.49
N ASP A 394 33.82 -19.20 -0.04
CA ASP A 394 33.77 -20.63 -0.34
C ASP A 394 33.17 -20.86 -1.74
N PRO A 395 33.99 -20.84 -2.81
CA PRO A 395 33.52 -21.01 -4.18
C PRO A 395 32.96 -22.40 -4.48
N GLU A 396 33.52 -23.45 -3.85
CA GLU A 396 33.08 -24.84 -4.05
C GLU A 396 31.68 -25.05 -3.44
N GLY A 397 31.50 -24.62 -2.19
CA GLY A 397 30.19 -24.67 -1.54
C GLY A 397 29.14 -23.82 -2.26
N PHE A 398 29.55 -22.65 -2.75
CA PHE A 398 28.68 -21.77 -3.56
C PHE A 398 28.23 -22.45 -4.87
N GLU A 399 29.13 -23.13 -5.58
CA GLU A 399 28.79 -23.87 -6.79
C GLU A 399 27.88 -25.07 -6.50
N GLU A 400 28.14 -25.84 -5.44
CA GLU A 400 27.26 -26.95 -5.05
C GLU A 400 25.83 -26.49 -4.73
N ALA A 401 25.70 -25.31 -4.12
CA ALA A 401 24.41 -24.76 -3.70
C ALA A 401 23.64 -24.09 -4.85
N TYR A 402 24.33 -23.38 -5.75
CA TYR A 402 23.69 -22.49 -6.72
C TYR A 402 23.96 -22.82 -8.19
N GLY A 403 25.03 -23.55 -8.53
CA GLY A 403 25.40 -23.88 -9.91
C GLY A 403 25.78 -22.67 -10.80
N ALA A 404 25.90 -21.48 -10.22
CA ALA A 404 26.01 -20.23 -10.97
C ALA A 404 27.39 -20.04 -11.64
N LEU A 405 28.46 -20.63 -11.07
CA LEU A 405 29.80 -20.51 -11.62
C LEU A 405 29.93 -21.39 -12.86
N SER A 406 29.47 -22.64 -12.83
CA SER A 406 29.54 -23.50 -14.01
C SER A 406 28.61 -23.05 -15.14
N GLU A 407 27.44 -22.49 -14.80
CA GLU A 407 26.52 -21.91 -15.78
C GLU A 407 27.17 -20.77 -16.58
N THR A 408 27.90 -19.89 -15.90
CA THR A 408 28.44 -18.67 -16.50
C THR A 408 29.87 -18.83 -17.03
N LEU A 409 30.74 -19.47 -16.25
CA LEU A 409 32.16 -19.63 -16.56
C LEU A 409 32.48 -20.94 -17.30
N GLY A 410 31.53 -21.90 -17.34
CA GLY A 410 31.67 -23.22 -17.96
C GLY A 410 32.18 -24.29 -16.98
N GLU A 411 32.33 -25.53 -17.47
CA GLU A 411 32.76 -26.69 -16.65
C GLU A 411 34.14 -26.50 -16.00
N ASP A 412 35.01 -25.67 -16.58
CA ASP A 412 36.36 -25.35 -16.07
C ASP A 412 36.39 -24.09 -15.17
N TRP A 413 35.28 -23.76 -14.50
CA TRP A 413 35.12 -22.52 -13.72
C TRP A 413 36.21 -22.33 -12.65
N GLU A 414 36.70 -23.40 -12.03
CA GLU A 414 37.75 -23.36 -11.00
C GLU A 414 39.02 -22.66 -11.51
N SER A 415 39.39 -22.89 -12.76
CA SER A 415 40.57 -22.31 -13.40
C SER A 415 40.40 -20.84 -13.80
N ARG A 416 39.16 -20.33 -13.76
CA ARG A 416 38.77 -18.98 -14.15
C ARG A 416 38.52 -18.07 -12.94
N LEU A 417 38.67 -18.60 -11.73
CA LEU A 417 38.64 -17.81 -10.51
C LEU A 417 40.00 -17.14 -10.27
N TYR A 418 39.94 -15.89 -9.84
CA TYR A 418 41.12 -15.12 -9.49
C TYR A 418 41.32 -15.14 -7.97
N SER A 419 42.57 -15.25 -7.51
CA SER A 419 42.85 -15.01 -6.10
C SER A 419 42.69 -13.51 -5.81
N TRP A 420 42.09 -13.16 -4.69
CA TRP A 420 41.97 -11.76 -4.27
C TRP A 420 43.32 -11.03 -4.31
N THR A 421 44.37 -11.68 -3.82
CA THR A 421 45.76 -11.20 -3.78
C THR A 421 46.39 -10.96 -5.15
N ASP A 422 45.84 -11.57 -6.20
CA ASP A 422 46.40 -11.48 -7.55
C ASP A 422 45.81 -10.29 -8.33
N VAL A 423 44.81 -9.60 -7.76
CA VAL A 423 44.19 -8.41 -8.34
C VAL A 423 44.97 -7.17 -7.88
N PRO A 424 45.76 -6.51 -8.76
CA PRO A 424 46.67 -5.44 -8.34
C PRO A 424 45.98 -4.27 -7.64
N ALA A 425 44.79 -3.90 -8.11
CA ALA A 425 43.99 -2.81 -7.53
C ALA A 425 43.47 -3.10 -6.11
N LEU A 426 43.36 -4.38 -5.73
CA LEU A 426 42.74 -4.82 -4.47
C LEU A 426 43.76 -5.39 -3.47
N ALA A 427 44.89 -5.91 -3.95
CA ALA A 427 45.91 -6.55 -3.14
C ALA A 427 46.55 -5.61 -2.09
N ASP A 428 46.73 -4.33 -2.44
CA ASP A 428 47.36 -3.31 -1.56
C ASP A 428 46.34 -2.33 -0.94
N ALA A 429 45.03 -2.59 -1.08
CA ALA A 429 43.99 -1.66 -0.59
C ALA A 429 43.92 -1.59 0.94
N ASP A 430 43.85 -0.39 1.52
CA ASP A 430 43.64 -0.21 2.96
C ASP A 430 42.15 -0.33 3.33
N LEU A 431 41.70 -1.58 3.48
CA LEU A 431 40.32 -1.91 3.86
C LEU A 431 40.08 -1.82 5.38
N GLY A 432 41.12 -1.56 6.17
CA GLY A 432 41.07 -1.50 7.63
C GLY A 432 40.83 -2.85 8.32
N SER A 433 40.55 -2.76 9.62
CA SER A 433 40.22 -3.89 10.49
C SER A 433 38.95 -3.62 11.29
N TYR A 434 38.32 -4.68 11.77
CA TYR A 434 37.16 -4.59 12.65
C TYR A 434 37.30 -5.54 13.84
N ASP A 435 36.65 -5.19 14.94
CA ASP A 435 36.66 -6.01 16.16
C ASP A 435 35.71 -7.21 15.99
N THR A 436 36.24 -8.42 16.19
CA THR A 436 35.48 -9.68 16.13
C THR A 436 34.90 -10.05 17.50
N ALA A 437 35.42 -9.47 18.59
CA ALA A 437 34.86 -9.62 19.93
C ALA A 437 34.20 -8.31 20.40
N ALA A 438 33.06 -8.43 21.08
CA ALA A 438 32.28 -7.30 21.59
C ALA A 438 33.01 -6.44 22.64
N ASP A 439 34.13 -6.92 23.19
CA ASP A 439 34.99 -6.22 24.14
C ASP A 439 36.23 -5.56 23.49
N GLY A 440 36.37 -5.65 22.17
CA GLY A 440 37.50 -5.11 21.40
C GLY A 440 38.82 -5.85 21.61
N SER A 441 38.79 -7.04 22.21
CA SER A 441 40.01 -7.82 22.52
C SER A 441 40.58 -8.58 21.31
N SER A 442 39.76 -8.83 20.29
CA SER A 442 40.18 -9.44 19.04
C SER A 442 39.70 -8.59 17.86
N SER A 443 40.62 -8.33 16.93
CA SER A 443 40.35 -7.61 15.69
C SER A 443 40.81 -8.45 14.50
N GLN A 444 40.05 -8.40 13.41
CA GLN A 444 40.39 -9.05 12.15
C GLN A 444 40.64 -7.99 11.07
N SER A 445 41.74 -8.13 10.35
CA SER A 445 42.01 -7.33 9.16
C SER A 445 41.12 -7.81 8.02
N VAL A 446 40.45 -6.89 7.34
CA VAL A 446 39.61 -7.21 6.17
C VAL A 446 40.49 -7.75 5.04
N GLN A 447 41.72 -7.28 4.93
CA GLN A 447 42.66 -7.79 3.94
C GLN A 447 43.15 -9.21 4.23
N GLU A 448 43.36 -9.54 5.51
CA GLU A 448 43.71 -10.92 5.88
C GLU A 448 42.53 -11.87 5.66
N LEU A 449 41.30 -11.40 5.90
CA LEU A 449 40.09 -12.17 5.61
C LEU A 449 39.95 -12.44 4.10
N PHE A 450 40.10 -11.41 3.26
CA PHE A 450 39.91 -11.55 1.82
C PHE A 450 41.08 -12.23 1.11
N ALA A 451 42.26 -12.33 1.74
CA ALA A 451 43.40 -13.05 1.16
C ALA A 451 43.05 -14.51 0.78
N ASP A 452 42.14 -15.14 1.52
CA ASP A 452 41.66 -16.50 1.27
C ASP A 452 40.48 -16.55 0.28
N TYR A 453 39.93 -15.40 -0.13
CA TYR A 453 38.74 -15.33 -0.98
C TYR A 453 39.11 -15.40 -2.46
N LYS A 454 38.14 -15.84 -3.27
CA LYS A 454 38.24 -15.88 -4.73
C LYS A 454 37.30 -14.89 -5.39
N VAL A 455 37.74 -14.33 -6.51
CA VAL A 455 36.93 -13.42 -7.32
C VAL A 455 36.46 -14.14 -8.58
N ALA A 456 35.15 -14.17 -8.78
CA ALA A 456 34.47 -14.66 -9.97
C ALA A 456 33.87 -13.47 -10.74
N VAL A 457 34.06 -13.44 -12.06
CA VAL A 457 33.49 -12.41 -12.93
C VAL A 457 32.40 -13.06 -13.77
N LEU A 458 31.16 -12.90 -13.35
CA LEU A 458 30.00 -13.48 -14.02
C LEU A 458 29.50 -12.58 -15.16
N ASP A 459 29.68 -11.27 -15.02
CA ASP A 459 29.46 -10.31 -16.11
C ASP A 459 30.57 -9.26 -16.18
N ASP A 460 31.28 -9.22 -17.31
CA ASP A 460 32.34 -8.26 -17.62
C ASP A 460 31.86 -7.12 -18.54
N SER A 461 30.54 -7.03 -18.83
CA SER A 461 29.97 -5.97 -19.67
C SER A 461 30.18 -4.56 -19.12
N SER A 462 30.51 -4.48 -17.83
CA SER A 462 30.71 -3.24 -17.09
C SER A 462 32.11 -2.63 -17.28
N GLY A 463 33.14 -3.42 -17.62
CA GLY A 463 34.52 -2.96 -17.80
C GLY A 463 35.27 -2.61 -16.51
N LEU A 464 34.62 -2.69 -15.34
CA LEU A 464 35.26 -2.47 -14.04
C LEU A 464 36.37 -3.49 -13.78
N TRP A 465 36.14 -4.76 -14.15
CA TRP A 465 37.13 -5.82 -13.97
C TRP A 465 38.39 -5.58 -14.79
N ALA A 466 38.24 -5.08 -16.03
CA ALA A 466 39.37 -4.71 -16.87
C ALA A 466 40.20 -3.56 -16.25
N ALA A 467 39.55 -2.61 -15.57
CA ALA A 467 40.25 -1.53 -14.85
C ALA A 467 40.97 -2.02 -13.59
N LEU A 468 40.37 -2.95 -12.85
CA LEU A 468 40.97 -3.56 -11.64
C LEU A 468 42.20 -4.44 -11.93
N THR A 469 42.26 -5.01 -13.15
CA THR A 469 43.34 -5.92 -13.58
C THR A 469 44.35 -5.28 -14.53
N ALA A 470 44.15 -4.02 -14.91
CA ALA A 470 45.11 -3.28 -15.72
C ALA A 470 46.45 -3.12 -14.99
N PRO A 471 47.60 -3.34 -15.64
CA PRO A 471 48.89 -3.04 -15.05
C PRO A 471 48.97 -1.53 -14.81
N GLY A 472 49.13 -1.11 -13.55
CA GLY A 472 49.17 0.30 -13.17
C GLY A 472 50.21 1.09 -13.97
N GLU A 473 49.81 2.26 -14.47
CA GLU A 473 50.73 3.26 -15.03
C GLU A 473 51.57 3.97 -13.96
#